data_AF-A0A0T5ZZK9-F1
#
_entry.id   AF-A0A0T5ZZK9-F1
#
_cell.length_a   1.000
_cell.length_b   1.000
_cell.length_c   1.000
_cell.angle_alpha   90.00
_cell.angle_beta   90.00
_cell.angle_gamma   90.00
#
_symmetry.space_group_name_H-M   'P 1'
#
loop_
_entity.id
_entity.type
_entity.pdbx_description
1 polymer ?
#
loop_
_entity_poly.entity_id
_entity_poly.type
_entity_poly.pdbx_seq_one_letter_code
_entity_poly.pdbx_strand_id
1 'polypeptide(L)'
;MLLVMSRIVSRLVAVLLAIGLPSLSLPSVPAAAQQTPVASLQALVAPFFAQLSALRGLPSAGSPPPVVVRSRSETRRFLDQELNRKYPPAQIQAEQKSMIAWGLAPPDFDLRAFFLDLMEEQAAERRGVEVLVLERVPVASVEPIRRAVLSSP
;
A
#
# COMPACT_ATOMS: atom_id res chain seq x y z
N MET A 1 -8.10 -17.85 -52.35
CA MET A 1 -8.38 -17.28 -50.99
C MET A 1 -7.69 -15.95 -50.70
N LEU A 2 -6.79 -15.42 -51.54
CA LEU A 2 -6.15 -14.10 -51.29
C LEU A 2 -6.96 -12.86 -51.72
N LEU A 3 -8.08 -13.02 -52.44
CA LEU A 3 -8.87 -11.90 -52.99
C LEU A 3 -10.06 -11.46 -52.12
N VAL A 4 -10.35 -12.14 -51.00
CA VAL A 4 -11.47 -11.77 -50.10
C VAL A 4 -10.98 -10.95 -48.89
N MET A 5 -9.76 -11.17 -48.40
CA MET A 5 -9.20 -10.42 -47.26
C MET A 5 -8.84 -8.95 -47.59
N SER A 6 -8.60 -8.62 -48.86
CA SER A 6 -8.23 -7.26 -49.28
C SER A 6 -9.41 -6.27 -49.28
N ARG A 7 -10.66 -6.75 -49.36
CA ARG A 7 -11.86 -5.88 -49.41
C ARG A 7 -12.41 -5.51 -48.02
N ILE A 8 -12.00 -6.24 -46.99
CA ILE A 8 -12.43 -6.02 -45.60
C ILE A 8 -11.57 -4.94 -44.93
N VAL A 9 -10.26 -4.94 -45.18
CA VAL A 9 -9.34 -3.93 -44.63
C VAL A 9 -9.58 -2.55 -45.26
N SER A 10 -9.98 -2.50 -46.53
CA SER A 10 -10.24 -1.22 -47.23
C SER A 10 -11.55 -0.52 -46.81
N ARG A 11 -12.55 -1.25 -46.29
CA ARG A 11 -13.81 -0.63 -45.81
C ARG A 11 -13.72 -0.11 -44.37
N LEU A 12 -12.77 -0.58 -43.56
CA LEU A 12 -12.58 -0.11 -42.19
C LEU A 12 -11.81 1.23 -42.13
N VAL A 13 -10.94 1.49 -43.10
CA VAL A 13 -10.18 2.77 -43.19
C VAL A 13 -11.04 3.91 -43.75
N ALA A 14 -12.07 3.62 -44.56
CA ALA A 14 -12.94 4.63 -45.15
C ALA A 14 -14.04 5.15 -44.20
N VAL A 15 -14.37 4.42 -43.12
CA VAL A 15 -15.29 4.93 -42.07
C VAL A 15 -14.55 5.84 -41.09
N LEU A 16 -13.22 5.77 -41.03
CA LEU A 16 -12.39 6.61 -40.16
C LEU A 16 -12.18 8.04 -40.70
N LEU A 17 -12.57 8.34 -41.94
CA LEU A 17 -12.24 9.62 -42.61
C LEU A 17 -13.45 10.53 -42.88
N ALA A 18 -14.66 10.16 -42.45
CA ALA A 18 -15.89 10.92 -42.72
C ALA A 18 -16.69 11.32 -41.46
N ILE A 19 -16.03 11.37 -40.30
CA ILE A 19 -16.57 12.06 -39.13
C ILE A 19 -15.63 13.23 -38.90
N GLY A 20 -16.02 14.42 -39.36
CA GLY A 20 -15.35 15.65 -38.98
C GLY A 20 -15.39 15.73 -37.47
N LEU A 21 -14.25 15.54 -36.81
CA LEU A 21 -14.13 15.79 -35.38
C LEU A 21 -14.29 17.30 -35.19
N PRO A 22 -15.38 17.81 -34.59
CA PRO A 22 -15.24 19.07 -33.89
C PRO A 22 -14.15 18.85 -32.85
N SER A 23 -13.15 19.73 -32.81
CA SER A 23 -12.17 19.77 -31.74
C SER A 23 -12.91 19.91 -30.41
N LEU A 24 -13.26 18.79 -29.79
CA LEU A 24 -13.70 18.76 -28.41
C LEU A 24 -12.47 19.12 -27.59
N SER A 25 -12.36 20.40 -27.26
CA SER A 25 -11.57 20.86 -26.13
C SER A 25 -12.11 20.13 -24.90
N LEU A 26 -11.51 18.99 -24.56
CA LEU A 26 -11.72 18.35 -23.27
C LEU A 26 -11.35 19.41 -22.22
N PRO A 27 -12.25 19.77 -21.29
CA PRO A 27 -11.82 20.53 -20.13
C PRO A 27 -10.75 19.69 -19.47
N SER A 28 -9.53 20.23 -19.41
CA SER A 28 -8.48 19.70 -18.55
C SER A 28 -9.07 19.69 -17.15
N VAL A 29 -9.48 18.51 -16.67
CA VAL A 29 -9.82 18.32 -15.28
C VAL A 29 -8.56 18.76 -14.53
N PRO A 30 -8.61 19.84 -13.73
CA PRO A 30 -7.44 20.25 -12.99
C PRO A 30 -7.00 19.06 -12.16
N ALA A 31 -5.69 18.81 -12.11
CA ALA A 31 -5.06 17.77 -11.29
C ALA A 31 -5.22 18.02 -9.77
N ALA A 32 -6.32 18.65 -9.35
CA ALA A 32 -6.76 18.84 -7.97
C ALA A 32 -7.48 17.59 -7.42
N ALA A 33 -7.73 16.57 -8.23
CA ALA A 33 -8.51 15.39 -7.84
C ALA A 33 -7.77 14.35 -6.95
N GLN A 34 -6.56 14.61 -6.46
CA GLN A 34 -5.74 13.56 -5.79
C GLN A 34 -5.17 13.94 -4.42
N GLN A 35 -5.65 15.02 -3.81
CA GLN A 35 -5.27 15.35 -2.43
C GLN A 35 -6.51 15.23 -1.54
N THR A 36 -6.99 14.00 -1.32
CA THR A 36 -7.95 13.75 -0.24
C THR A 36 -7.26 14.15 1.07
N PRO A 37 -7.75 15.18 1.79
CA PRO A 37 -7.07 15.65 2.99
C PRO A 37 -6.98 14.52 4.03
N VAL A 38 -5.85 14.37 4.71
CA VAL A 38 -5.67 13.34 5.76
C VAL A 38 -6.77 13.42 6.83
N ALA A 39 -7.25 14.63 7.13
CA ALA A 39 -8.36 14.86 8.05
C ALA A 39 -9.67 14.20 7.62
N SER A 40 -10.00 14.17 6.32
CA SER A 40 -11.22 13.52 5.84
C SER A 40 -11.10 11.99 5.86
N LEU A 41 -9.91 11.44 5.60
CA LEU A 41 -9.63 10.02 5.82
C LEU A 41 -9.72 9.66 7.32
N GLN A 42 -9.18 10.47 8.21
CA GLN A 42 -9.27 10.24 9.66
C GLN A 42 -10.73 10.20 10.14
N ALA A 43 -11.57 11.11 9.66
CA ALA A 43 -13.00 11.14 9.98
C ALA A 43 -13.72 9.87 9.51
N LEU A 44 -13.29 9.28 8.39
CA LEU A 44 -13.84 8.02 7.88
C LEU A 44 -13.42 6.82 8.73
N VAL A 45 -12.21 6.81 9.28
CA VAL A 45 -11.67 5.69 10.08
C VAL A 45 -12.30 5.58 11.47
N ALA A 46 -12.60 6.72 12.10
CA ALA A 46 -13.17 6.75 13.45
C ALA A 46 -14.40 5.85 13.66
N PRO A 47 -15.44 5.86 12.80
CA PRO A 47 -16.60 4.98 12.95
C PRO A 47 -16.26 3.50 12.73
N PHE A 48 -15.34 3.17 11.82
CA PHE A 48 -14.90 1.77 11.63
C PHE A 48 -14.13 1.25 12.84
N PHE A 49 -13.25 2.08 13.41
CA PHE A 49 -12.54 1.73 14.63
C PHE A 49 -13.50 1.47 15.79
N ALA A 50 -14.52 2.32 15.98
CA ALA A 50 -15.53 2.12 17.01
C ALA A 50 -16.31 0.81 16.82
N GLN A 51 -16.73 0.50 15.59
CA GLN A 51 -17.44 -0.74 15.27
C GLN A 51 -16.57 -1.98 15.50
N LEU A 52 -15.32 -1.97 15.03
CA LEU A 52 -14.37 -3.06 15.24
C LEU A 52 -14.03 -3.25 16.72
N SER A 53 -14.01 -2.16 17.50
CA SER A 53 -13.76 -2.20 18.93
C SER A 53 -14.93 -2.83 19.68
N ALA A 54 -16.17 -2.48 19.32
CA ALA A 54 -17.37 -3.12 19.86
C ALA A 54 -17.42 -4.63 19.52
N LEU A 55 -17.15 -5.00 18.27
CA LEU A 55 -17.12 -6.41 17.83
C LEU A 55 -16.07 -7.24 18.58
N ARG A 56 -14.94 -6.64 18.97
CA ARG A 56 -13.88 -7.30 19.74
C ARG A 56 -14.10 -7.26 21.25
N GLY A 57 -15.24 -6.74 21.72
CA GLY A 57 -15.51 -6.61 23.16
C GLY A 57 -14.64 -5.56 23.86
N LEU A 58 -14.10 -4.59 23.11
CA LEU A 58 -13.22 -3.51 23.60
C LEU A 58 -13.89 -2.13 23.43
N PRO A 59 -15.07 -1.86 24.01
CA PRO A 59 -15.82 -0.62 23.76
C PRO A 59 -15.08 0.65 24.20
N SER A 60 -14.03 0.54 25.02
CA SER A 60 -13.19 1.65 25.49
C SER A 60 -11.77 1.60 24.90
N ALA A 61 -11.62 1.20 23.64
CA ALA A 61 -10.34 1.10 22.92
C ALA A 61 -9.56 2.43 22.75
N GLY A 62 -9.99 3.52 23.38
CA GLY A 62 -9.36 4.83 23.27
C GLY A 62 -9.60 5.49 21.92
N SER A 63 -8.70 6.39 21.54
CA SER A 63 -8.79 7.11 20.26
C SER A 63 -8.37 6.22 19.09
N PRO A 64 -9.01 6.37 17.91
CA PRO A 64 -8.59 5.66 16.71
C PRO A 64 -7.13 5.99 16.38
N PRO A 65 -6.39 5.04 15.80
CA PRO A 65 -5.02 5.26 15.37
C PRO A 65 -4.94 6.38 14.31
N PRO A 66 -3.81 7.10 14.25
CA PRO A 66 -3.62 8.15 13.27
C PRO A 66 -3.53 7.57 11.86
N VAL A 67 -4.23 8.20 10.92
CA VAL A 67 -4.10 7.92 9.50
C VAL A 67 -2.88 8.67 8.97
N VAL A 68 -1.96 7.94 8.35
CA VAL A 68 -0.79 8.52 7.71
C VAL A 68 -0.81 8.18 6.23
N VAL A 69 -0.79 9.22 5.39
CA VAL A 69 -0.58 9.07 3.95
C VAL A 69 0.91 9.16 3.70
N ARG A 70 1.49 8.13 3.08
CA ARG A 70 2.91 8.10 2.71
C ARG A 70 3.06 8.01 1.20
N SER A 71 4.03 8.75 0.68
CA SER A 71 4.58 8.53 -0.65
C SER A 71 5.34 7.21 -0.72
N ARG A 72 5.56 6.70 -1.94
CA ARG A 72 6.33 5.47 -2.17
C ARG A 72 7.72 5.51 -1.52
N SER A 73 8.41 6.64 -1.63
CA SER A 73 9.74 6.82 -1.05
C SER A 73 9.72 6.86 0.49
N GLU A 74 8.68 7.45 1.09
CA GLU A 74 8.47 7.42 2.54
C GLU A 74 8.14 6.01 3.04
N THR A 75 7.34 5.24 2.29
CA THR A 75 7.07 3.83 2.60
C THR A 75 8.35 3.02 2.55
N ARG A 76 9.18 3.14 1.50
CA ARG A 76 10.46 2.41 1.41
C ARG A 76 11.39 2.75 2.57
N ARG A 77 11.50 4.02 2.96
CA ARG A 77 12.28 4.43 4.14
C ARG A 77 11.76 3.85 5.45
N PHE A 78 10.44 3.82 5.62
CA PHE A 78 9.81 3.22 6.79
C PHE A 78 10.07 1.71 6.86
N LEU A 79 9.95 1.00 5.73
CA LEU A 79 10.25 -0.43 5.66
C LEU A 79 11.72 -0.73 5.94
N ASP A 80 12.64 0.12 5.46
CA ASP A 80 14.07 0.00 5.77
C ASP A 80 14.35 0.12 7.28
N GLN A 81 13.72 1.08 7.95
CA GLN A 81 13.83 1.27 9.39
C GLN A 81 13.24 0.08 10.16
N GLU A 82 12.06 -0.41 9.76
CA GLU A 82 11.43 -1.56 10.41
C GLU A 82 12.21 -2.85 10.17
N LEU A 83 12.79 -3.03 8.97
CA LEU A 83 13.68 -4.16 8.68
C LEU A 83 14.89 -4.11 9.61
N ASN A 84 15.59 -2.98 9.72
CA ASN A 84 16.74 -2.85 10.60
C ASN A 84 16.39 -3.07 12.09
N ARG A 85 15.17 -2.67 12.51
CA ARG A 85 14.69 -2.83 13.89
C ARG A 85 14.41 -4.29 14.24
N LYS A 86 13.74 -5.02 13.34
CA LYS A 86 13.32 -6.41 13.56
C LYS A 86 14.39 -7.42 13.13
N TYR A 87 15.24 -7.02 12.18
CA TYR A 87 16.18 -7.87 11.48
C TYR A 87 17.51 -7.14 11.22
N PRO A 88 18.42 -7.15 12.22
CA PRO A 88 19.66 -6.39 12.15
C PRO A 88 20.56 -6.80 10.98
N PRO A 89 21.41 -5.90 10.45
CA PRO A 89 22.28 -6.20 9.30
C PRO A 89 23.18 -7.43 9.48
N ALA A 90 23.67 -7.68 10.69
CA ALA A 90 24.51 -8.85 10.97
C ALA A 90 23.75 -10.18 10.78
N GLN A 91 22.45 -10.19 11.12
CA GLN A 91 21.60 -11.37 10.96
C GLN A 91 21.31 -11.64 9.47
N ILE A 92 20.93 -10.62 8.71
CA ILE A 92 20.79 -10.70 7.24
C ILE A 92 22.05 -11.27 6.61
N GLN A 93 23.24 -10.77 6.98
CA GLN A 93 24.50 -11.23 6.42
C GLN A 93 24.79 -12.71 6.75
N ALA A 94 24.47 -13.14 7.98
CA ALA A 94 24.66 -14.53 8.39
C ALA A 94 23.75 -15.48 7.60
N GLU A 95 22.50 -15.10 7.39
CA GLU A 95 21.57 -15.89 6.57
C GLU A 95 21.96 -15.91 5.11
N GLN A 96 22.33 -14.78 4.52
CA GLN A 96 22.78 -14.71 3.13
C GLN A 96 23.99 -15.63 2.91
N LYS A 97 24.98 -15.60 3.81
CA LYS A 97 26.14 -16.51 3.75
C LYS A 97 25.71 -17.97 3.83
N SER A 98 24.74 -18.29 4.67
CA SER A 98 24.22 -19.65 4.82
C SER A 98 23.49 -20.11 3.55
N MET A 99 22.64 -19.26 2.97
CA MET A 99 21.94 -19.54 1.72
C MET A 99 22.92 -19.78 0.57
N ILE A 100 23.98 -18.97 0.46
CA ILE A 100 25.02 -19.14 -0.55
C ILE A 100 25.79 -20.44 -0.32
N ALA A 101 26.23 -20.70 0.92
CA ALA A 101 27.00 -21.90 1.25
C ALA A 101 26.22 -23.19 0.98
N TRP A 102 24.90 -23.16 1.13
CA TRP A 102 24.02 -24.30 0.86
C TRP A 102 23.52 -24.36 -0.60
N GLY A 103 23.95 -23.44 -1.46
CA GLY A 103 23.54 -23.39 -2.87
C GLY A 103 22.08 -22.98 -3.09
N LEU A 104 21.44 -22.35 -2.09
CA LEU A 104 20.07 -21.82 -2.18
C LEU A 104 20.02 -20.44 -2.86
N ALA A 105 21.15 -19.74 -2.91
CA ALA A 105 21.28 -18.43 -3.54
C ALA A 105 22.65 -18.31 -4.25
N PRO A 106 22.73 -17.53 -5.35
CA PRO A 106 23.99 -17.27 -6.02
C PRO A 106 24.92 -16.37 -5.18
N PRO A 107 26.25 -16.36 -5.43
CA PRO A 107 27.22 -15.63 -4.59
C PRO A 107 27.01 -14.12 -4.51
N ASP A 108 26.37 -13.53 -5.51
CA ASP A 108 26.07 -12.11 -5.65
C ASP A 108 24.64 -11.75 -5.19
N PHE A 109 23.89 -12.71 -4.63
CA PHE A 109 22.55 -12.47 -4.13
C PHE A 109 22.53 -11.47 -2.97
N ASP A 110 21.77 -10.39 -3.11
CA ASP A 110 21.51 -9.42 -2.04
C ASP A 110 20.19 -9.73 -1.34
N LEU A 111 20.29 -10.43 -0.20
CA LEU A 111 19.12 -10.82 0.59
C LEU A 111 18.39 -9.59 1.16
N ARG A 112 19.12 -8.53 1.48
CA ARG A 112 18.53 -7.32 2.07
C ARG A 112 17.68 -6.58 1.05
N ALA A 113 18.23 -6.36 -0.14
CA ALA A 113 17.52 -5.71 -1.23
C ALA A 113 16.27 -6.50 -1.61
N PHE A 114 16.40 -7.82 -1.72
CA PHE A 114 15.27 -8.71 -1.99
C PHE A 114 14.14 -8.55 -0.97
N PHE A 115 14.45 -8.57 0.34
CA PHE A 115 13.42 -8.39 1.37
C PHE A 115 12.74 -7.03 1.30
N LEU A 116 13.50 -5.95 1.06
CA LEU A 116 12.92 -4.61 0.95
C LEU A 116 12.01 -4.48 -0.27
N ASP A 117 12.43 -5.02 -1.40
CA ASP A 117 11.64 -4.98 -2.63
C ASP A 117 10.37 -5.81 -2.48
N LEU A 118 10.45 -7.00 -1.87
CA LEU A 118 9.29 -7.82 -1.54
C LEU A 118 8.31 -7.10 -0.60
N MET A 119 8.81 -6.48 0.48
CA MET A 119 7.97 -5.74 1.42
C MET A 119 7.32 -4.52 0.77
N GLU A 120 8.04 -3.82 -0.12
CA GLU A 120 7.51 -2.68 -0.87
C GLU A 120 6.41 -3.13 -1.86
N GLU A 121 6.61 -4.24 -2.56
CA GLU A 121 5.62 -4.81 -3.45
C GLU A 121 4.36 -5.22 -2.68
N GLN A 122 4.49 -5.90 -1.55
CA GLN A 122 3.35 -6.29 -0.72
C GLN A 122 2.61 -5.07 -0.13
N ALA A 123 3.34 -4.00 0.21
CA ALA A 123 2.72 -2.73 0.59
C ALA A 123 2.02 -2.04 -0.60
N ALA A 124 2.51 -2.23 -1.82
CA ALA A 124 1.90 -1.70 -3.03
C ALA A 124 0.69 -2.53 -3.52
N GLU A 125 0.68 -3.84 -3.29
CA GLU A 125 -0.43 -4.74 -3.64
C GLU A 125 -1.65 -4.49 -2.74
N ARG A 126 -1.42 -4.15 -1.46
CA ARG A 126 -2.47 -3.79 -0.48
C ARG A 126 -3.19 -2.46 -0.76
N ARG A 127 -3.09 -1.88 -1.98
CA ARG A 127 -3.72 -0.62 -2.43
C ARG A 127 -5.25 -0.69 -2.61
N GLY A 128 -5.96 -1.21 -1.61
CA GLY A 128 -7.36 -0.89 -1.33
C GLY A 128 -7.42 -0.11 -0.01
N VAL A 129 -7.20 1.22 -0.05
CA VAL A 129 -7.31 2.13 1.10
C VAL A 129 -6.57 1.61 2.35
N GLU A 130 -5.23 1.63 2.32
CA GLU A 130 -4.48 1.36 3.55
C GLU A 130 -4.40 2.62 4.40
N VAL A 131 -5.28 2.67 5.38
CA VAL A 131 -4.98 3.32 6.65
C VAL A 131 -3.85 2.50 7.24
N LEU A 132 -2.61 2.96 7.06
CA LEU A 132 -1.50 2.46 7.87
C LEU A 132 -1.82 2.85 9.31
N VAL A 133 -2.52 1.95 10.01
CA VAL A 133 -2.54 1.89 11.46
C VAL A 133 -1.11 1.56 11.84
N LEU A 134 -0.29 2.60 11.91
CA LEU A 134 1.01 2.50 12.52
C LEU A 134 0.74 2.07 13.95
N GLU A 135 1.12 0.83 14.24
CA GLU A 135 1.22 0.29 15.58
C GLU A 135 2.38 0.97 16.33
N ARG A 136 2.35 2.30 16.38
CA ARG A 136 2.81 3.06 17.52
C ARG A 136 1.56 3.62 18.17
N VAL A 137 0.78 2.74 18.78
CA VAL A 137 -0.17 3.20 19.79
C VAL A 137 0.72 3.70 20.93
N PRO A 138 0.75 5.01 21.23
CA PRO A 138 1.50 5.51 22.38
C PRO A 138 1.08 4.70 23.60
N VAL A 139 2.00 4.34 24.49
CA VAL A 139 1.66 3.58 25.71
C VAL A 139 0.50 4.26 26.46
N ALA A 140 0.49 5.60 26.47
CA ALA A 140 -0.61 6.41 27.01
C ALA A 140 -2.00 6.10 26.40
N SER A 141 -2.06 5.73 25.13
CA SER A 141 -3.31 5.36 24.44
C SER A 141 -3.72 3.91 24.70
N VAL A 142 -2.80 3.02 25.09
CA VAL A 142 -3.08 1.61 25.47
C VAL A 142 -3.45 1.49 26.95
N GLU A 143 -2.95 2.37 27.81
CA GLU A 143 -3.11 2.28 29.26
C GLU A 143 -4.57 2.26 29.76
N PRO A 144 -5.53 2.98 29.14
CA PRO A 144 -6.96 2.85 29.48
C PRO A 144 -7.51 1.46 29.16
N ILE A 145 -7.10 0.87 28.03
CA ILE A 145 -7.51 -0.48 27.59
C ILE A 145 -6.92 -1.53 28.53
N ARG A 146 -5.62 -1.42 28.82
CA ARG A 146 -4.92 -2.29 29.77
C ARG A 146 -5.58 -2.24 31.14
N ARG A 147 -5.92 -1.06 31.64
CA ARG A 147 -6.67 -0.92 32.91
C ARG A 147 -8.04 -1.58 32.85
N ALA A 148 -8.81 -1.37 31.79
CA ALA A 148 -10.14 -1.96 31.63
C ALA A 148 -10.11 -3.51 31.60
N VAL A 149 -9.10 -4.10 30.95
CA VAL A 149 -8.87 -5.55 30.92
C VAL A 149 -8.48 -6.07 32.30
N LEU A 150 -7.58 -5.37 33.01
CA LEU A 150 -7.11 -5.78 34.34
C LEU A 150 -8.11 -5.49 35.46
N SER A 151 -9.12 -4.65 35.22
CA SER A 151 -10.20 -4.33 36.16
C SER A 151 -11.49 -5.09 35.90
N SER A 152 -11.54 -5.94 34.86
CA SER A 152 -12.66 -6.88 34.68
C SER A 152 -12.50 -8.05 35.66
N PRO A 153 -13.54 -8.40 36.43
CA PRO A 153 -13.51 -9.49 37.41
C PRO A 153 -13.37 -10.87 36.76
#